data_AF-A0A9C7ULR5-F1
#
_entry.id   AF-A0A9C7ULR5-F1
#
_cell.length_a   1.000
_cell.length_b   1.000
_cell.length_c   1.000
_cell.angle_alpha   90.00
_cell.angle_beta   90.00
_cell.angle_gamma   90.00
#
_symmetry.space_group_name_H-M   'P 1'
#
loop_
_entity.id
_entity.type
_entity.pdbx_description
1 polymer ?
#
loop_
_entity_poly.entity_id
_entity_poly.type
_entity_poly.pdbx_seq_one_letter_code
_entity_poly.pdbx_strand_id
1 'polypeptide(L)'
;MTGPTGSGKSTTLAAIIDYINANRQAHILTLEDPIEFVHQSRNCLINQREVGRHTQSFSAALRSALREDPDVILGGEMRDVDTMGLH
;
A
#
# COMPACT_ATOMS: atom_id res chain seq x y z
N MET A 1 -11.36 -1.65 -3.72
CA MET A 1 -12.24 -0.64 -4.35
C MET A 1 -11.75 -0.44 -5.77
N THR A 2 -12.58 -0.64 -6.79
CA THR A 2 -12.20 -0.53 -8.22
C THR A 2 -12.79 0.74 -8.83
N GLY A 3 -12.00 1.51 -9.57
CA GLY A 3 -12.45 2.71 -10.31
C GLY A 3 -11.29 3.30 -11.15
N PRO A 4 -11.55 4.21 -12.10
CA PRO A 4 -10.49 4.76 -12.96
C PRO A 4 -9.51 5.67 -12.19
N THR A 5 -8.28 5.81 -12.68
CA THR A 5 -7.27 6.76 -12.17
C THR A 5 -7.87 8.17 -12.12
N GLY A 6 -7.71 8.87 -10.98
CA GLY A 6 -8.31 10.19 -10.76
C GLY A 6 -9.73 10.19 -10.16
N SER A 7 -10.32 9.04 -9.85
CA SER A 7 -11.67 8.94 -9.23
C SER A 7 -11.70 9.17 -7.70
N GLY A 8 -10.65 9.75 -7.10
CA GLY A 8 -10.59 10.05 -5.66
C GLY A 8 -10.25 8.88 -4.72
N LYS A 9 -9.98 7.68 -5.24
CA LYS A 9 -9.70 6.48 -4.43
C LYS A 9 -8.44 6.62 -3.58
N SER A 10 -7.35 7.10 -4.19
CA SER A 10 -6.11 7.34 -3.48
C SER A 10 -6.27 8.37 -2.37
N THR A 11 -7.11 9.39 -2.58
CA THR A 11 -7.45 10.38 -1.54
C THR A 11 -8.25 9.75 -0.40
N THR A 12 -9.19 8.85 -0.70
CA THR A 12 -9.94 8.12 0.34
C THR A 12 -9.03 7.17 1.12
N LEU A 13 -8.16 6.40 0.45
CA LEU A 13 -7.22 5.51 1.13
C LEU A 13 -6.22 6.31 1.98
N ALA A 14 -5.72 7.43 1.47
CA ALA A 14 -4.85 8.32 2.22
C ALA A 14 -5.53 8.87 3.48
N ALA A 15 -6.81 9.25 3.38
CA ALA A 15 -7.60 9.70 4.54
C ALA A 15 -7.84 8.58 5.56
N ILE A 16 -8.05 7.34 5.11
CA ILE A 16 -8.20 6.17 5.99
C ILE A 16 -6.88 5.90 6.74
N ILE A 17 -5.74 5.93 6.05
CA ILE A 17 -4.43 5.74 6.68
C ILE A 17 -4.16 6.85 7.69
N ASP A 18 -4.42 8.11 7.34
CA ASP A 18 -4.23 9.24 8.28
C ASP A 18 -5.13 9.09 9.51
N TYR A 19 -6.39 8.69 9.33
CA TYR A 19 -7.29 8.42 10.45
C TYR A 19 -6.75 7.32 11.37
N ILE A 20 -6.28 6.19 10.83
CA ILE A 20 -5.69 5.12 11.64
C ILE A 20 -4.45 5.62 12.38
N ASN A 21 -3.55 6.30 11.67
CA ASN A 21 -2.31 6.87 12.22
C ASN A 21 -2.55 7.90 13.33
N ALA A 22 -3.68 8.60 13.30
CA ALA A 22 -4.07 9.54 14.35
C ALA A 22 -4.73 8.85 15.56
N ASN A 23 -5.38 7.70 15.38
CA ASN A 23 -6.27 7.13 16.40
C ASN A 23 -5.82 5.76 16.97
N ARG A 24 -4.78 5.14 16.42
CA ARG A 24 -4.30 3.82 16.86
C ARG A 24 -2.78 3.79 17.03
N GLN A 25 -2.30 2.90 17.89
CA GLN A 25 -0.91 2.46 17.92
C GLN A 25 -0.85 1.14 17.16
N ALA A 26 -0.33 1.18 15.94
CA ALA A 26 -0.33 0.05 15.02
C ALA A 26 0.85 0.13 14.06
N HIS A 27 1.23 -1.01 13.49
CA HIS A 27 2.12 -1.09 12.34
C HIS A 27 1.28 -1.12 11.05
N ILE A 28 1.42 -0.05 10.26
CA ILE A 28 0.81 0.09 8.94
C ILE A 28 1.88 -0.20 7.89
N LEU A 29 1.56 -1.10 6.96
CA LEU A 29 2.38 -1.37 5.78
C LEU A 29 1.57 -1.13 4.51
N THR A 30 2.05 -0.26 3.62
CA THR A 30 1.44 -0.02 2.30
C THR A 30 2.25 -0.67 1.19
N LEU A 31 1.57 -1.21 0.18
CA LEU A 31 2.13 -1.81 -1.03
C LEU A 31 1.51 -1.13 -2.26
N GLU A 32 2.29 -0.32 -2.99
CA GLU A 32 1.81 0.60 -4.03
C GLU A 32 2.67 0.55 -5.31
N ASP A 33 2.16 1.05 -6.44
CA ASP A 33 2.86 1.11 -7.73
C ASP A 33 2.38 2.30 -8.61
N PRO A 34 3.03 3.48 -8.53
CA PRO A 34 4.00 3.92 -7.53
C PRO A 34 3.34 4.40 -6.23
N ILE A 35 4.13 4.80 -5.23
CA ILE A 35 3.60 5.47 -4.03
C ILE A 35 3.04 6.85 -4.42
N GLU A 36 1.78 7.11 -4.10
CA GLU A 36 1.11 8.38 -4.43
C GLU A 36 1.18 9.41 -3.31
N PHE A 37 1.05 8.97 -2.05
CA PHE A 37 1.06 9.83 -0.87
C PHE A 37 2.10 9.33 0.13
N VAL A 38 2.93 10.22 0.66
CA VAL A 38 3.87 9.88 1.72
C VAL A 38 3.24 10.18 3.08
N HIS A 39 3.09 9.15 3.90
CA HIS A 39 2.49 9.26 5.24
C HIS A 39 3.57 9.38 6.31
N GLN A 40 3.56 10.47 7.06
CA GLN A 40 4.45 10.61 8.21
C GLN A 40 3.93 9.80 9.40
N SER A 41 4.82 9.08 10.08
CA SER A 41 4.48 8.35 11.30
C SER A 41 4.05 9.34 12.41
N ARG A 42 2.90 9.08 13.03
CA ARG A 42 2.40 9.83 14.20
C ARG A 42 2.28 8.88 15.39
N ASN A 43 1.14 8.18 15.51
CA ASN A 43 0.97 7.13 16.52
C ASN A 43 1.25 5.73 15.97
N CYS A 44 1.28 5.59 14.64
CA CYS A 44 1.61 4.33 13.97
C CYS A 44 3.04 4.32 13.43
N LEU A 45 3.65 3.13 13.40
CA LEU A 45 4.81 2.86 12.55
C LEU A 45 4.29 2.68 11.13
N ILE A 46 4.74 3.51 10.19
CA ILE A 46 4.30 3.41 8.79
C ILE A 46 5.50 3.03 7.91
N ASN A 47 5.35 1.92 7.20
CA ASN A 47 6.28 1.50 6.15
C ASN A 47 5.55 1.51 4.81
N GLN A 48 6.12 2.18 3.80
CA GLN A 48 5.54 2.23 2.46
C GLN A 48 6.47 1.54 1.48
N ARG A 49 5.93 0.63 0.68
CA ARG A 49 6.67 -0.11 -0.34
C ARG A 49 6.09 0.16 -1.70
N GLU A 50 7.02 0.26 -2.64
CA GLU A 50 6.76 0.54 -4.04
C GLU A 50 7.20 -0.69 -4.82
N VAL A 51 6.29 -1.26 -5.60
CA VAL A 51 6.59 -2.38 -6.49
C VAL A 51 7.55 -1.89 -7.58
N GLY A 52 8.52 -2.73 -7.96
CA GLY A 52 9.59 -2.38 -8.89
C GLY A 52 10.79 -1.69 -8.23
N ARG A 53 10.59 -0.94 -7.13
CA ARG A 53 11.68 -0.24 -6.41
C ARG A 53 12.11 -0.91 -5.12
N HIS A 54 11.15 -1.26 -4.26
CA HIS A 54 11.41 -1.87 -2.96
C HIS A 54 11.18 -3.40 -2.97
N THR A 55 10.41 -3.90 -3.94
CA THR A 55 10.01 -5.30 -4.07
C THR A 55 9.76 -5.64 -5.53
N GLN A 56 10.03 -6.87 -5.95
CA GLN A 56 9.93 -7.28 -7.35
C GLN A 56 8.48 -7.50 -7.83
N SER A 57 7.56 -7.80 -6.91
CA SER A 57 6.14 -8.00 -7.23
C SER A 57 5.28 -7.78 -6.01
N PHE A 58 3.99 -7.53 -6.22
CA PHE A 58 3.01 -7.44 -5.14
C PHE A 58 2.94 -8.73 -4.30
N SER A 59 2.95 -9.90 -4.96
CA SER A 59 2.95 -11.20 -4.28
C SER A 59 4.17 -11.41 -3.38
N ALA A 60 5.37 -11.02 -3.84
CA ALA A 60 6.57 -11.09 -3.02
C ALA A 60 6.49 -10.11 -1.83
N ALA A 61 5.98 -8.90 -2.08
CA ALA A 61 5.79 -7.87 -1.08
C ALA A 61 4.82 -8.30 0.02
N LEU A 62 3.69 -8.89 -0.35
CA LEU A 62 2.68 -9.39 0.58
C LEU A 62 3.21 -10.56 1.42
N ARG A 63 3.98 -11.49 0.83
CA ARG A 63 4.62 -12.57 1.59
C ARG A 63 5.62 -12.05 2.61
N SER A 64 6.40 -11.02 2.26
CA SER A 64 7.31 -10.37 3.21
C SER A 64 6.54 -9.62 4.29
N ALA A 65 5.51 -8.88 3.89
CA ALA A 65 4.64 -8.11 4.77
C ALA A 65 4.13 -8.94 5.95
N LEU A 66 3.61 -10.13 5.68
CA LEU A 66 3.06 -11.01 6.72
C LEU A 66 4.08 -11.46 7.77
N ARG A 67 5.39 -11.35 7.49
CA ARG A 67 6.45 -11.69 8.44
C ARG A 67 6.88 -10.50 9.30
N GLU A 68 6.47 -9.30 8.94
CA GLU A 68 6.81 -8.06 9.66
C GLU A 68 5.81 -7.73 10.76
N ASP A 69 4.84 -8.63 11.01
CA ASP A 69 3.78 -8.47 12.00
C ASP A 69 2.95 -7.16 11.85
N PRO A 70 2.48 -6.80 10.63
CA PRO A 70 1.69 -5.60 10.44
C PRO A 70 0.26 -5.78 10.94
N ASP A 71 -0.23 -4.79 11.70
CA ASP A 71 -1.63 -4.70 12.11
C ASP A 71 -2.56 -4.31 10.95
N VAL A 72 -2.04 -3.51 10.01
CA VAL A 72 -2.77 -3.01 8.85
C VAL A 72 -1.91 -3.15 7.60
N ILE A 73 -2.41 -3.89 6.60
CA ILE A 73 -1.81 -3.94 5.26
C ILE A 73 -2.76 -3.23 4.29
N LEU A 74 -2.24 -2.23 3.58
CA LEU A 74 -2.95 -1.55 2.50
C LEU A 74 -2.32 -1.94 1.15
N GLY A 75 -3.12 -2.57 0.29
CA GLY A 75 -2.77 -2.73 -1.12
C GLY A 75 -3.33 -1.56 -1.94
N GLY A 76 -2.48 -0.86 -2.67
CA GLY A 76 -2.89 0.07 -3.72
C GLY A 76 -3.52 -0.64 -4.91
N GLU A 77 -3.80 0.09 -5.98
CA GLU A 77 -4.27 -0.53 -7.23
C GLU A 77 -3.21 -1.52 -7.75
N MET A 78 -3.55 -2.80 -7.80
CA MET A 78 -2.76 -3.77 -8.54
C MET A 78 -2.97 -3.49 -10.02
N ARG A 79 -1.96 -2.98 -10.70
CA ARG A 79 -1.90 -3.12 -12.15
C ARG A 79 -1.61 -4.59 -12.41
N ASP A 80 -2.56 -5.28 -13.03
CA ASP A 80 -2.48 -6.72 -13.26
C ASP A 80 -1.09 -7.13 -13.72
N VAL A 81 -0.45 -7.98 -12.93
CA VAL A 81 0.71 -8.79 -13.36
C VAL A 81 0.29 -9.91 -14.32
N ASP A 82 -1.00 -9.98 -14.70
CA ASP A 82 -1.55 -10.95 -15.65
C ASP A 82 -1.42 -10.54 -17.13
N THR A 83 -0.68 -9.47 -17.47
CA THR A 83 -0.44 -9.07 -18.88
C THR A 83 1.04 -9.07 -19.28
N MET A 84 1.77 -10.15 -19.00
CA MET A 84 2.95 -10.55 -19.80
C MET A 84 3.00 -12.07 -20.05
N GLY A 85 1.82 -12.68 -20.23
CA GLY A 85 1.68 -13.79 -21.18
C GLY A 85 1.18 -13.19 -22.51
N LEU A 86 1.99 -13.27 -23.57
CA LEU A 86 1.84 -12.72 -24.94
C LEU A 86 2.54 -11.37 -25.22
N HIS A 87 3.86 -11.36 -25.42
CA HIS A 87 4.50 -11.40 -26.75
C HIS A 87 6.02 -11.61 -26.58
#